data_AF-A0A6V7JK86-F1
#
_entry.id   AF-A0A6V7JK86-F1
#
_cell.length_a   1.000
_cell.length_b   1.000
_cell.length_c   1.000
_cell.angle_alpha   90.00
_cell.angle_beta   90.00
_cell.angle_gamma   90.00
#
_symmetry.space_group_name_H-M   'P 1'
#
loop_
_entity.id
_entity.type
_entity.pdbx_description
1 polymer ?
#
loop_
_entity_poly.entity_id
_entity_poly.type
_entity_poly.pdbx_seq_one_letter_code
_entity_poly.pdbx_strand_id
1 'polypeptide(L)' 'VSLSISILLSLTVFFLLLAEIIPPTSLVVPLLGKFVLFTMILDTF' A
#
# COMPACT_ATOMS: atom_id res chain seq x y z
N VAL A 1 0.56 16.60 9.30
CA VAL A 1 -0.83 16.11 9.45
C VAL A 1 -1.55 16.08 8.11
N SER A 2 -1.89 17.20 7.46
CA SER A 2 -2.61 17.13 6.16
C SER A 2 -1.82 16.41 5.06
N LEU A 3 -0.54 16.75 4.87
CA LEU A 3 0.35 16.08 3.91
C LEU A 3 0.47 14.57 4.17
N SER A 4 0.70 14.18 5.43
CA SER A 4 0.82 12.78 5.87
C SER A 4 -0.45 11.98 5.55
N ILE A 5 -1.62 12.53 5.88
CA ILE A 5 -2.91 11.89 5.58
C ILE A 5 -3.11 11.72 4.06
N SER A 6 -2.72 12.71 3.25
CA SER A 6 -2.77 12.61 1.78
C SER A 6 -1.88 11.49 1.25
N ILE A 7 -0.68 11.32 1.80
CA ILE A 7 0.29 10.29 1.40
C ILE A 7 -0.24 8.91 1.78
N LEU A 8 -0.73 8.74 3.02
CA LEU A 8 -1.27 7.50 3.55
C LEU A 8 -2.53 7.05 2.77
N LEU A 9 -3.41 7.98 2.44
CA LEU A 9 -4.59 7.72 1.61
C LEU A 9 -4.20 7.31 0.19
N SER A 10 -3.24 8.00 -0.44
CA SER A 10 -2.75 7.67 -1.77
C SER A 10 -2.12 6.27 -1.82
N LEU A 11 -1.33 5.91 -0.82
CA LEU A 11 -0.75 4.56 -0.69
C LEU A 11 -1.82 3.48 -0.57
N THR A 12 -2.87 3.75 0.21
CA THR A 12 -3.97 2.80 0.44
C THR A 12 -4.78 2.58 -0.85
N VAL A 13 -5.08 3.64 -1.59
CA VAL A 13 -5.75 3.53 -2.90
C VAL A 13 -4.88 2.75 -3.89
N PHE A 14 -3.57 3.00 -3.91
CA PHE A 14 -2.64 2.30 -4.78
C PHE A 14 -2.57 0.79 -4.45
N PHE A 15 -2.58 0.43 -3.16
CA PHE A 15 -2.64 -0.96 -2.71
C PHE A 15 -3.95 -1.65 -3.14
N LEU A 16 -5.07 -0.95 -3.03
CA LEU A 16 -6.39 -1.48 -3.35
C LEU A 16 -6.57 -1.70 -4.85
N LEU A 17 -6.05 -0.78 -5.68
CA LEU A 17 -5.95 -0.97 -7.13
C LEU A 17 -5.06 -2.18 -7.48
N LEU A 18 -3.93 -2.34 -6.79
CA LEU A 18 -3.07 -3.50 -6.98
C LEU A 18 -3.79 -4.81 -6.64
N ALA A 19 -4.60 -4.80 -5.57
CA ALA A 19 -5.40 -5.94 -5.13
C ALA A 19 -6.59 -6.24 -6.06
N GLU A 20 -7.01 -5.27 -6.88
CA GLU A 20 -8.03 -5.48 -7.93
C GLU A 20 -7.41 -6.06 -9.20
N ILE A 21 -6.21 -5.60 -9.58
CA ILE A 21 -5.50 -6.05 -10.77
C ILE A 21 -4.93 -7.46 -10.59
N ILE A 22 -4.43 -7.77 -9.39
CA ILE A 22 -3.83 -9.06 -9.08
C ILE A 22 -4.89 -9.89 -8.34
N PRO A 23 -5.21 -11.13 -8.78
CA PRO A 23 -6.18 -11.95 -8.08
C PRO A 23 -5.79 -12.11 -6.59
N PRO A 24 -6.76 -12.19 -5.67
CA PRO A 24 -6.53 -12.16 -4.22
C PRO A 24 -5.93 -13.47 -3.68
N THR A 25 -5.16 -14.20 -4.48
CA THR A 25 -4.47 -15.41 -4.06
C THR A 25 -3.32 -15.01 -3.13
N SER A 26 -3.48 -15.31 -1.85
CA SER A 26 -2.55 -15.14 -0.74
C SER A 26 -1.22 -15.92 -0.88
N LEU A 27 -0.87 -16.38 -2.09
CA LEU A 27 0.30 -17.23 -2.32
C LEU A 27 1.62 -16.45 -2.27
N VAL A 28 1.66 -15.17 -2.69
CA VAL A 28 2.81 -14.28 -2.52
C VAL A 28 2.34 -12.84 -2.58
N VAL A 29 2.53 -12.04 -1.52
CA VAL A 29 2.39 -10.58 -1.62
C VAL A 29 3.43 -10.09 -2.63
N PRO A 30 3.04 -9.46 -3.75
CA PRO A 30 3.98 -9.03 -4.77
C PRO A 30 5.04 -8.10 -4.16
N LEU A 31 6.26 -8.08 -4.70
CA LEU A 31 7.36 -7.23 -4.20
C LEU A 31 6.91 -5.78 -3.97
N LEU A 32 6.03 -5.28 -4.85
CA LEU A 32 5.46 -3.94 -4.78
C LEU A 32 4.54 -3.76 -3.56
N GLY A 33 3.74 -4.76 -3.18
CA GLY A 33 2.94 -4.75 -1.96
C GLY A 33 3.80 -4.68 -0.70
N LYS A 34 4.94 -5.38 -0.69
CA LYS A 34 5.92 -5.29 0.43
C LYS A 34 6.55 -3.90 0.53
N PHE A 35 6.80 -3.24 -0.60
CA PHE A 35 7.32 -1.88 -0.63
C PHE A 35 6.28 -0.85 -0.13
N VAL A 36 5.02 -0.99 -0.55
CA VAL A 36 3.91 -0.15 -0.07
C VAL A 36 3.73 -0.30 1.44
N LEU A 37 3.77 -1.52 1.98
CA LEU A 37 3.69 -1.75 3.43
C LEU A 37 4.87 -1.13 4.19
N PHE A 38 6.08 -1.22 3.66
CA PHE A 38 7.26 -0.59 4.27
C PHE A 38 7.10 0.94 4.35
N THR A 39 6.64 1.56 3.27
CA THR A 39 6.38 3.01 3.21
C THR A 39 5.23 3.43 4.13
N MET A 40 4.17 2.62 4.25
CA MET A 40 3.06 2.89 5.18
C MET A 40 3.53 2.84 6.65
N ILE A 41 4.40 1.89 6.98
CA ILE A 41 5.02 1.79 8.30
C ILE A 41 5.89 3.03 8.57
N LEU A 42 6.73 3.44 7.63
CA LEU A 42 7.60 4.62 7.76
C LEU A 42 6.82 5.94 7.92
N ASP A 43 5.67 6.09 7.29
CA ASP A 43 4.82 7.29 7.44
C ASP A 43 4.06 7.32 8.79
N THR A 44 3.88 6.14 9.40
CA THR A 44 3.19 6.00 10.70
C THR A 44 4.13 6.22 11.88
N PHE A 45 5.45 6.01 11.70
CA PHE A 45 6.49 6.22 12.71
C PHE A 45 7.02 7.66 12.71
#